data_AF-A0A7V8ZST0-F1
#
_entry.id   AF-A0A7V8ZST0-F1
#
_cell.length_a   1.000
_cell.length_b   1.000
_cell.length_c   1.000
_cell.angle_alpha   90.00
_cell.angle_beta   90.00
_cell.angle_gamma   90.00
#
_symmetry.space_group_name_H-M   'P 1'
#
loop_
_entity.id
_entity.type
_entity.pdbx_description
1 polymer ?
#
loop_
_entity_poly.entity_id
_entity_poly.type
_entity_poly.pdbx_seq_one_letter_code
_entity_poly.pdbx_strand_id
1 'polypeptide(L)'
;LDWLTRDAAEVDAYIADPLCNTPLTTQAWVDLLDGKATLGSASLLQRMPKALPIHLIAGSCDPVGENGRGLQRLLTSLQAASLTRVSMRLYPGARHELLNEINRDEVMADLIGWLEQT
;
A
#
# COMPACT_ATOMS: atom_id res chain seq x y z
N LEU A 1 4.24 13.68 11.11
CA LEU A 1 3.82 12.28 10.83
C LEU A 1 2.38 12.22 10.32
N ASP A 2 1.83 13.39 10.01
CA ASP A 2 0.42 13.61 9.70
C ASP A 2 -0.02 12.93 8.41
N TRP A 3 0.90 12.42 7.59
CA TRP A 3 0.58 11.68 6.39
C TRP A 3 0.24 10.20 6.66
N LEU A 4 0.43 9.69 7.90
CA LEU A 4 0.13 8.30 8.24
C LEU A 4 -1.38 8.03 8.26
N THR A 5 -2.14 8.73 9.09
CA THR A 5 -3.59 8.52 9.28
C THR A 5 -4.25 9.85 9.65
N ARG A 6 -5.59 9.98 9.51
CA ARG A 6 -6.34 11.12 10.06
C ARG A 6 -6.61 10.98 11.56
N ASP A 7 -6.39 9.80 12.13
CA ASP A 7 -6.51 9.57 13.56
C ASP A 7 -5.28 10.09 14.30
N ALA A 8 -5.43 11.21 14.99
CA ALA A 8 -4.33 11.83 15.74
C ALA A 8 -3.83 10.94 16.89
N ALA A 9 -4.70 10.14 17.51
CA ALA A 9 -4.32 9.27 18.61
C ALA A 9 -3.40 8.12 18.15
N GLU A 10 -3.65 7.59 16.95
CA GLU A 10 -2.78 6.58 16.33
C GLU A 10 -1.41 7.17 15.93
N VAL A 11 -1.38 8.44 15.48
CA VAL A 11 -0.10 9.15 15.23
C VAL A 11 0.69 9.32 16.53
N ASP A 12 0.04 9.72 17.61
CA ASP A 12 0.69 9.87 18.92
C ASP A 12 1.19 8.52 19.45
N ALA A 13 0.41 7.44 19.26
CA ALA A 13 0.82 6.07 19.61
C ALA A 13 2.07 5.63 18.83
N TYR A 14 2.12 5.87 17.51
CA TYR A 14 3.29 5.59 16.68
C TYR A 14 4.54 6.34 17.15
N ILE A 15 4.39 7.62 17.52
CA ILE A 15 5.52 8.43 18.04
C ILE A 15 6.00 7.91 19.39
N ALA A 16 5.08 7.48 20.25
CA ALA A 16 5.40 6.98 21.59
C ALA A 16 6.01 5.57 21.57
N ASP A 17 5.83 4.80 20.49
CA ASP A 17 6.33 3.43 20.39
C ASP A 17 7.87 3.40 20.19
N PRO A 18 8.64 2.82 21.14
CA PRO A 18 10.09 2.68 21.01
C PRO A 18 10.52 1.78 19.85
N LEU A 19 9.63 0.95 19.29
CA LEU A 19 9.91 0.07 18.16
C LEU A 19 9.79 0.78 16.80
N CYS A 20 9.09 1.91 16.71
CA CYS A 20 8.77 2.58 15.45
C CYS A 20 9.78 3.67 15.02
N ASN A 21 10.58 4.19 15.95
CA ASN A 21 11.37 5.41 15.74
C ASN A 21 12.88 5.15 15.60
N THR A 22 13.26 3.92 15.25
CA THR A 22 14.68 3.57 15.05
C THR A 22 15.16 4.05 13.67
N PRO A 23 16.24 4.85 13.58
CA PRO A 23 16.81 5.24 12.31
C PRO A 23 17.32 4.03 11.52
N LEU A 24 17.04 4.01 10.22
CA LEU A 24 17.63 3.04 9.31
C LEU A 24 19.15 3.26 9.19
N THR A 25 19.90 2.16 9.10
CA THR A 25 21.34 2.22 8.78
C THR A 25 21.55 2.68 7.34
N THR A 26 22.74 3.18 7.02
CA THR A 26 23.08 3.58 5.64
C THR A 26 22.87 2.44 4.65
N GLN A 27 23.24 1.21 5.01
CA GLN A 27 23.03 0.05 4.13
C GLN A 27 21.54 -0.22 3.90
N ALA A 28 20.71 -0.13 4.95
CA ALA A 28 19.27 -0.29 4.81
C ALA A 28 18.66 0.76 3.87
N TRP A 29 19.17 2.01 3.88
CA TRP A 29 18.78 3.03 2.92
C TRP A 29 19.18 2.68 1.48
N VAL A 30 20.40 2.17 1.26
CA VAL A 30 20.86 1.71 -0.06
C VAL A 30 19.94 0.60 -0.58
N ASP A 31 19.70 -0.43 0.23
CA ASP A 31 18.88 -1.58 -0.15
C ASP A 31 17.43 -1.17 -0.48
N LEU A 32 16.85 -0.24 0.28
CA LEU A 32 15.52 0.29 0.04
C LEU A 32 15.43 1.00 -1.33
N LEU A 33 16.43 1.83 -1.65
CA LEU A 33 16.45 2.59 -2.91
C LEU A 33 16.69 1.69 -4.12
N ASP A 34 17.59 0.71 -4.00
CA ASP A 34 17.83 -0.31 -5.03
C ASP A 34 16.58 -1.17 -5.28
N GLY A 35 15.91 -1.58 -4.19
CA GLY A 35 14.63 -2.27 -4.26
C GLY A 35 13.58 -1.43 -5.00
N LYS A 36 13.42 -0.15 -4.62
CA LYS A 36 12.48 0.76 -5.27
C LYS A 36 12.74 0.91 -6.78
N ALA A 37 14.00 0.92 -7.21
CA ALA A 37 14.36 1.05 -8.62
C ALA A 37 13.98 -0.19 -9.46
N THR A 38 13.91 -1.37 -8.84
CA THR A 38 13.62 -2.64 -9.52
C THR A 38 12.17 -3.08 -9.42
N LEU A 39 11.47 -2.67 -8.35
CA LEU A 39 10.06 -2.93 -8.13
C LEU A 39 9.19 -2.41 -9.29
N GLY A 40 8.28 -3.25 -9.77
CA GLY A 40 7.37 -2.93 -10.87
C GLY A 40 7.97 -3.05 -12.28
N SER A 41 9.21 -3.53 -12.42
CA SER A 41 9.76 -3.86 -13.73
C SER A 41 8.94 -4.93 -14.45
N ALA A 42 8.77 -4.77 -15.76
CA ALA A 42 7.93 -5.67 -16.57
C ALA A 42 8.39 -7.14 -16.47
N SER A 43 9.69 -7.40 -16.41
CA SER A 43 10.25 -8.75 -16.28
C SER A 43 9.89 -9.41 -14.95
N LEU A 44 9.86 -8.66 -13.85
CA LEU A 44 9.43 -9.19 -12.54
C LEU A 44 7.93 -9.45 -12.50
N LEU A 45 7.12 -8.51 -13.00
CA LEU A 45 5.67 -8.68 -13.07
C LEU A 45 5.27 -9.87 -13.96
N GLN A 46 5.99 -10.09 -15.06
CA GLN A 46 5.77 -11.24 -15.93
C GLN A 46 6.00 -12.59 -15.24
N ARG A 47 6.85 -12.65 -14.22
CA ARG A 47 7.15 -13.87 -13.45
C ARG A 47 6.07 -14.20 -12.41
N MET A 48 5.17 -13.26 -12.10
CA MET A 48 4.10 -13.52 -11.13
C MET A 48 3.12 -14.58 -11.64
N PRO A 49 2.57 -15.46 -10.77
CA PRO A 49 1.56 -16.43 -11.15
C PRO A 49 0.32 -15.74 -11.71
N LYS A 50 -0.11 -16.10 -12.92
CA LYS A 50 -1.21 -15.41 -13.64
C LYS A 50 -2.58 -15.61 -13.01
N ALA A 51 -2.73 -16.68 -12.23
CA ALA A 51 -3.94 -16.95 -11.48
C ALA A 51 -3.96 -16.26 -10.11
N LEU A 52 -2.86 -15.61 -9.67
CA LEU A 52 -2.79 -14.97 -8.37
C LEU A 52 -3.79 -13.81 -8.29
N PRO A 53 -4.77 -13.86 -7.38
CA PRO A 53 -5.68 -12.75 -7.12
C PRO A 53 -4.92 -11.62 -6.41
N ILE A 54 -5.12 -10.38 -6.84
CA ILE A 54 -4.46 -9.20 -6.28
C ILE A 54 -5.51 -8.13 -5.95
N HIS A 55 -5.44 -7.60 -4.74
CA HIS A 55 -6.23 -6.45 -4.31
C HIS A 55 -5.31 -5.28 -3.97
N LEU A 56 -5.49 -4.16 -4.66
CA LEU A 56 -4.76 -2.93 -4.41
C LEU A 56 -5.65 -1.99 -3.59
N ILE A 57 -5.21 -1.63 -2.39
CA ILE A 57 -5.92 -0.67 -1.53
C ILE A 57 -5.00 0.47 -1.12
N ALA A 58 -5.51 1.70 -1.13
CA ALA A 58 -4.82 2.87 -0.57
C ALA A 58 -5.81 3.97 -0.19
N GLY A 59 -5.35 4.94 0.60
CA GLY A 59 -6.07 6.18 0.80
C GLY A 59 -5.90 7.13 -0.37
N SER A 60 -6.96 7.88 -0.72
CA SER A 60 -6.89 8.84 -1.83
C SER A 60 -5.97 10.04 -1.54
N CYS A 61 -5.59 10.24 -0.28
CA CYS A 61 -4.71 11.32 0.17
C CYS A 61 -3.35 10.80 0.68
N ASP A 62 -2.99 9.55 0.35
CA ASP A 62 -1.68 9.00 0.65
C ASP A 62 -0.61 9.56 -0.32
N PRO A 63 0.36 10.37 0.15
CA PRO A 63 1.41 10.90 -0.71
C PRO A 63 2.39 9.83 -1.21
N VAL A 64 2.52 8.69 -0.51
CA VAL A 64 3.40 7.57 -0.93
C VAL A 64 2.87 6.94 -2.21
N GLY A 65 1.56 6.76 -2.30
CA GLY A 65 0.85 6.31 -3.50
C GLY A 65 0.57 7.41 -4.53
N GLU A 66 1.19 8.59 -4.40
CA GLU A 66 0.90 9.78 -5.21
C GLU A 66 -0.59 10.14 -5.26
N ASN A 67 -1.26 10.08 -4.11
CA ASN A 67 -2.70 10.34 -3.98
C ASN A 67 -3.53 9.43 -4.91
N GLY A 68 -3.19 8.14 -4.95
CA GLY A 68 -3.85 7.11 -5.76
C GLY A 68 -3.30 6.94 -7.19
N ARG A 69 -2.57 7.92 -7.74
CA ARG A 69 -2.02 7.80 -9.10
C ARG A 69 -0.98 6.68 -9.23
N GLY A 70 -0.20 6.44 -8.18
CA GLY A 70 0.78 5.35 -8.14
C GLY A 70 0.12 3.99 -8.25
N LEU A 71 -0.99 3.79 -7.54
CA LEU A 71 -1.78 2.56 -7.62
C LEU A 71 -2.41 2.36 -8.99
N GLN A 72 -2.92 3.43 -9.61
CA GLN A 72 -3.46 3.33 -10.97
C GLN A 72 -2.40 2.88 -11.98
N ARG A 73 -1.16 3.36 -11.85
CA ARG A 73 -0.05 2.90 -12.71
C ARG A 73 0.32 1.44 -12.41
N LEU A 74 0.33 1.04 -11.14
CA LEU A 74 0.59 -0.34 -10.75
C LEU A 74 -0.48 -1.29 -11.33
N LEU A 75 -1.76 -0.92 -11.24
CA LEU A 75 -2.86 -1.66 -11.84
C LEU A 75 -2.64 -1.87 -13.34
N THR A 76 -2.32 -0.80 -14.07
CA THR A 76 -2.02 -0.87 -15.51
C THR A 76 -0.82 -1.79 -15.79
N SER A 77 0.26 -1.70 -15.01
CA SER A 77 1.44 -2.56 -15.18
C SER A 77 1.14 -4.04 -14.91
N LEU A 78 0.33 -4.35 -13.90
CA LEU A 78 -0.10 -5.72 -13.61
C LEU A 78 -0.96 -6.29 -14.75
N GLN A 79 -1.90 -5.50 -15.27
CA GLN A 79 -2.74 -5.87 -16.41
C GLN A 79 -1.89 -6.10 -17.68
N ALA A 80 -0.91 -5.23 -17.94
CA ALA A 80 0.03 -5.39 -19.05
C ALA A 80 0.91 -6.64 -18.92
N ALA A 81 1.12 -7.14 -17.70
CA ALA A 81 1.80 -8.40 -17.41
C ALA A 81 0.86 -9.62 -17.40
N SER A 82 -0.35 -9.48 -17.95
CA SER A 82 -1.39 -10.52 -18.06
C SER A 82 -1.92 -11.03 -16.72
N LEU A 83 -1.84 -10.23 -15.65
CA LEU A 83 -2.58 -10.51 -14.41
C LEU A 83 -3.98 -9.93 -14.54
N THR A 84 -4.97 -10.81 -14.62
CA THR A 84 -6.37 -10.44 -14.91
C THR A 84 -7.25 -10.40 -13.67
N ARG A 85 -6.87 -11.08 -12.58
CA ARG A 85 -7.57 -11.08 -11.29
C ARG A 85 -7.08 -9.97 -10.37
N VAL A 86 -7.08 -8.73 -10.89
CA VAL A 86 -6.63 -7.55 -10.14
C VAL A 86 -7.82 -6.65 -9.86
N SER A 87 -8.00 -6.27 -8.60
CA SER A 87 -9.01 -5.31 -8.15
C SER A 87 -8.33 -4.14 -7.43
N MET A 88 -8.98 -2.98 -7.41
CA MET A 88 -8.45 -1.79 -6.76
C MET A 88 -9.55 -1.03 -6.02
N ARG A 89 -9.25 -0.53 -4.82
CA ARG A 89 -10.11 0.38 -4.07
C ARG A 89 -9.31 1.54 -3.50
N LEU A 90 -9.83 2.76 -3.65
CA LEU A 90 -9.28 3.95 -3.01
C LEU A 90 -10.28 4.45 -1.96
N TYR A 91 -9.82 4.65 -0.73
CA TYR A 91 -10.66 5.16 0.35
C TYR A 91 -10.62 6.70 0.37
N PRO A 92 -11.74 7.39 0.13
CA PRO A 92 -11.76 8.86 0.03
C PRO A 92 -11.29 9.54 1.32
N GLY A 93 -10.32 10.45 1.17
CA GLY A 93 -9.75 11.24 2.25
C GLY A 93 -8.83 10.47 3.20
N ALA A 94 -8.80 9.15 3.14
CA ALA A 94 -7.88 8.34 3.93
C ALA A 94 -6.43 8.57 3.50
N ARG A 95 -5.51 8.37 4.43
CA ARG A 95 -4.07 8.56 4.23
C ARG A 95 -3.37 7.19 4.05
N HIS A 96 -2.16 7.02 4.59
CA HIS A 96 -1.31 5.86 4.31
C HIS A 96 -1.73 4.58 5.05
N GLU A 97 -1.95 4.68 6.37
CA GLU A 97 -2.18 3.53 7.25
C GLU A 97 -3.67 3.21 7.37
N LEU A 98 -4.25 2.64 6.31
CA LEU A 98 -5.69 2.35 6.23
C LEU A 98 -6.25 1.56 7.43
N LEU A 99 -5.46 0.64 7.99
CA LEU A 99 -5.88 -0.19 9.13
C LEU A 99 -5.89 0.58 10.47
N ASN A 100 -5.22 1.73 10.51
CA ASN A 100 -5.19 2.66 11.64
C ASN A 100 -5.96 3.96 11.32
N GLU A 101 -6.79 3.94 10.28
CA GLU A 101 -7.55 5.10 9.82
C GLU A 101 -8.88 5.20 10.58
N ILE A 102 -9.49 6.39 10.63
CA ILE A 102 -10.78 6.59 11.30
C ILE A 102 -11.93 5.74 10.73
N ASN A 103 -11.78 5.24 9.49
CA ASN A 103 -12.69 4.31 8.84
C ASN A 103 -12.13 2.88 8.76
N ARG A 104 -11.21 2.49 9.65
CA ARG A 104 -10.59 1.15 9.69
C ARG A 104 -11.61 0.01 9.65
N ASP A 105 -12.76 0.16 10.29
CA ASP A 105 -13.79 -0.89 10.31
C ASP A 105 -14.37 -1.13 8.91
N GLU A 106 -14.54 -0.08 8.09
CA GLU A 106 -14.90 -0.19 6.67
C GLU A 106 -13.80 -0.91 5.90
N VAL A 107 -12.54 -0.46 6.06
CA VAL A 107 -11.39 -1.04 5.37
C VAL A 107 -11.24 -2.53 5.67
N MET A 108 -11.38 -2.91 6.95
CA MET A 108 -11.28 -4.30 7.40
C MET A 108 -12.42 -5.15 6.86
N ALA A 109 -13.66 -4.65 6.89
CA ALA A 109 -14.81 -5.37 6.35
C ALA A 109 -14.67 -5.61 4.84
N ASP A 110 -14.22 -4.60 4.08
CA ASP A 110 -13.97 -4.73 2.65
C ASP A 110 -12.85 -5.74 2.35
N LEU A 111 -11.76 -5.70 3.12
CA LEU A 111 -10.65 -6.63 2.96
C LEU A 111 -11.07 -8.07 3.26
N ILE A 112 -11.82 -8.30 4.35
CA ILE A 112 -12.37 -9.61 4.69
C ILE A 112 -13.29 -10.09 3.58
N GLY A 113 -14.21 -9.25 3.13
CA GLY A 113 -15.13 -9.57 2.04
C GLY A 113 -14.41 -9.94 0.74
N TRP A 114 -13.28 -9.28 0.43
CA TRP A 114 -12.45 -9.64 -0.71
C TRP A 114 -11.76 -11.00 -0.52
N LEU A 115 -11.23 -11.28 0.68
CA LEU A 115 -10.56 -12.54 1.01
C LEU A 115 -11.51 -13.73 0.94
N GLU A 116 -12.76 -13.58 1.39
CA GLU A 116 -13.78 -14.65 1.37
C GLU A 116 -14.29 -14.97 -0.05
N GLN A 117 -14.12 -14.05 -1.01
CA GLN A 117 -14.53 -14.23 -2.41
C GLN A 117 -13.43 -14.82 -3.30
N THR A 118 -12.24 -15.04 -2.75
CA THR A 118 -11.01 -15.31 -3.51
C THR A 118 -10.59 -16.76 -3.47
#